data_AF-A0A7C7KVI5-F1
#
_entry.id   AF-A0A7C7KVI5-F1
#
_cell.length_a   1.000
_cell.length_b   1.000
_cell.length_c   1.000
_cell.angle_alpha   90.00
_cell.angle_beta   90.00
_cell.angle_gamma   90.00
#
_symmetry.space_group_name_H-M   'P 1'
#
loop_
_entity.id
_entity.type
_entity.pdbx_description
1 polymer ?
#
loop_
_entity_poly.entity_id
_entity_poly.type
_entity_poly.pdbx_seq_one_letter_code
_entity_poly.pdbx_strand_id
1 'polypeptide(L)'
;MRLSLKRKILLLLALLTAIPIALYIYHYTAMREKILKDRLEFNRLYAVSTVGRVELFLERVLSNTESLIYFYRNLGFSEEEILWRTTGQVKGVFEGAFYSPRGTLLAYASRERSRPDFESFRKLNGGERFLGIRYTEYKEPFLRFVIPYEEEGLHRGFFCLFP
;
A
#
# COMPACT_ATOMS: atom_id res chain seq x y z
N MET A 1 56.71 -43.31 1.36
CA MET A 1 55.73 -44.40 1.11
C MET A 1 55.33 -44.39 -0.37
N ARG A 2 55.73 -45.39 -1.17
CA ARG A 2 55.29 -45.50 -2.58
C ARG A 2 53.89 -46.11 -2.60
N LEU A 3 52.89 -45.32 -3.02
CA LEU A 3 51.51 -45.80 -3.21
C LEU A 3 51.48 -46.88 -4.29
N SER A 4 50.81 -48.01 -3.99
CA SER A 4 50.61 -49.07 -4.97
C SER A 4 49.79 -48.56 -6.16
N LEU A 5 49.99 -49.16 -7.33
CA LEU A 5 49.32 -48.78 -8.58
C LEU A 5 47.79 -48.76 -8.41
N LYS A 6 47.23 -49.75 -7.69
CA LYS A 6 45.79 -49.82 -7.37
C LYS A 6 45.29 -48.58 -6.61
N ARG A 7 46.04 -48.11 -5.60
CA ARG A 7 45.66 -46.90 -4.86
C ARG A 7 45.76 -45.64 -5.70
N LYS A 8 46.73 -45.54 -6.62
CA LYS A 8 46.82 -44.41 -7.56
C LYS A 8 45.62 -44.35 -8.51
N ILE A 9 45.23 -45.50 -9.06
CA ILE A 9 44.06 -45.61 -9.95
C ILE A 9 42.79 -45.21 -9.19
N LEU A 10 42.61 -45.71 -7.96
CA LEU A 10 41.44 -45.43 -7.15
C LEU A 10 41.35 -43.95 -6.73
N LEU A 11 42.48 -43.33 -6.41
CA LEU A 11 42.58 -41.88 -6.17
C LEU A 11 42.24 -41.06 -7.42
N LEU A 12 42.73 -41.47 -8.59
CA LEU A 12 42.46 -40.79 -9.85
C LEU A 12 40.96 -40.81 -10.17
N LEU A 13 40.33 -41.97 -9.94
CA LEU A 13 38.90 -42.18 -10.18
C LEU A 13 38.06 -41.36 -9.20
N ALA A 14 38.43 -41.33 -7.92
CA ALA A 14 37.80 -40.47 -6.92
C ALA A 14 37.92 -38.99 -7.28
N LEU A 15 39.08 -38.54 -7.75
CA LEU A 15 39.32 -37.15 -8.17
C LEU A 15 38.48 -36.79 -9.41
N LEU A 16 38.45 -37.68 -10.41
CA LEU A 16 37.63 -37.54 -11.62
C LEU A 16 36.14 -37.45 -11.33
N THR A 17 35.66 -38.09 -10.26
CA THR A 17 34.25 -37.96 -9.82
C THR A 17 34.00 -36.75 -8.92
N ALA A 18 34.95 -36.35 -8.08
CA ALA A 18 34.77 -35.26 -7.14
C ALA A 18 34.74 -33.89 -7.82
N ILE A 19 35.55 -33.69 -8.88
CA ILE A 19 35.63 -32.42 -9.59
C ILE A 19 34.29 -32.03 -10.25
N PRO A 20 33.61 -32.90 -11.02
CA PRO A 20 32.28 -32.60 -11.57
C PRO A 20 31.24 -32.31 -10.50
N ILE A 21 31.25 -33.03 -9.38
CA ILE A 21 30.30 -32.82 -8.28
C ILE A 21 30.54 -31.44 -7.63
N ALA A 22 31.79 -31.09 -7.36
CA ALA A 22 32.14 -29.78 -6.81
C ALA A 22 31.77 -28.64 -7.77
N LEU A 23 32.04 -28.80 -9.07
CA LEU A 23 31.63 -27.84 -10.11
C LEU A 23 30.11 -27.72 -10.22
N TYR A 24 29.38 -28.83 -10.13
CA TYR A 24 27.92 -28.84 -10.15
C TYR A 24 27.35 -28.07 -8.95
N ILE A 25 27.85 -28.33 -7.73
CA ILE A 25 27.41 -27.62 -6.52
C ILE A 25 27.74 -26.13 -6.63
N TYR A 26 28.94 -25.79 -7.10
CA TYR A 26 29.33 -24.39 -7.31
C TYR A 26 28.42 -23.68 -8.33
N HIS A 27 28.19 -24.29 -9.49
CA HIS A 27 27.29 -23.71 -10.49
C HIS A 27 25.85 -23.60 -9.99
N TYR A 28 25.35 -24.62 -9.30
CA TYR A 28 24.00 -24.60 -8.75
C TYR A 28 23.82 -23.47 -7.72
N THR A 29 24.78 -23.30 -6.81
CA THR A 29 24.74 -22.24 -5.79
C THR A 29 24.84 -20.85 -6.41
N ALA A 30 25.79 -20.64 -7.34
CA ALA A 30 25.92 -19.38 -8.07
C ALA A 30 24.67 -19.04 -8.90
N MET A 31 24.08 -20.03 -9.58
CA MET A 31 22.86 -19.85 -10.37
C MET A 31 21.67 -19.51 -9.47
N ARG A 32 21.53 -20.19 -8.33
CA ARG A 32 20.48 -19.93 -7.35
C ARG A 32 20.57 -18.51 -6.79
N GLU A 33 21.77 -18.06 -6.43
CA GLU A 33 21.99 -16.71 -5.93
C GLU A 33 21.60 -15.66 -6.98
N LYS A 34 22.02 -15.86 -8.24
CA LYS A 34 21.65 -14.98 -9.36
C LYS A 34 20.14 -14.90 -9.55
N ILE A 35 19.45 -16.04 -9.60
CA ILE A 35 17.99 -16.09 -9.77
C ILE A 35 17.28 -15.38 -8.60
N LEU A 36 17.74 -15.57 -7.38
CA LEU A 36 17.18 -14.90 -6.21
C LEU A 36 17.37 -13.39 -6.29
N LYS A 37 18.56 -12.93 -6.69
CA LYS A 37 18.86 -11.50 -6.86
C LYS A 37 17.98 -10.88 -7.96
N ASP A 38 17.87 -11.52 -9.11
CA ASP A 38 17.05 -11.05 -10.23
C ASP A 38 15.56 -10.98 -9.84
N ARG A 39 15.07 -11.98 -9.09
CA ARG A 39 13.68 -11.99 -8.57
C ARG A 39 13.44 -10.89 -7.55
N LEU A 40 14.40 -10.66 -6.64
CA LEU A 40 14.31 -9.58 -5.66
C LEU A 40 14.31 -8.20 -6.34
N GLU A 41 15.15 -8.01 -7.35
CA GLU A 41 15.22 -6.77 -8.12
C GLU A 41 13.91 -6.53 -8.89
N PHE A 42 13.40 -7.55 -9.56
CA PHE A 42 12.10 -7.46 -10.23
C PHE A 42 10.96 -7.12 -9.26
N ASN A 43 10.89 -7.80 -8.12
CA ASN A 43 9.87 -7.53 -7.10
C ASN A 43 10.00 -6.12 -6.53
N ARG A 44 11.24 -5.64 -6.34
CA ARG A 44 11.49 -4.26 -5.91
C ARG A 44 10.99 -3.25 -6.93
N LEU A 45 11.32 -3.43 -8.21
CA LEU A 45 10.85 -2.56 -9.30
C LEU A 45 9.31 -2.57 -9.40
N TYR A 46 8.70 -3.75 -9.26
CA TYR A 46 7.25 -3.89 -9.24
C TYR A 46 6.63 -3.17 -8.05
N ALA A 47 7.17 -3.34 -6.85
CA ALA A 47 6.71 -2.66 -5.65
C ALA A 47 6.81 -1.13 -5.79
N VAL A 48 7.94 -0.62 -6.28
CA VAL A 48 8.13 0.82 -6.52
C VAL A 48 7.14 1.34 -7.56
N SER A 49 6.92 0.62 -8.66
CA SER A 49 5.93 1.01 -9.67
C SER A 49 4.51 1.03 -9.11
N THR A 50 4.15 0.02 -8.31
CA THR A 50 2.84 -0.05 -7.67
C THR A 50 2.64 1.08 -6.67
N VAL A 51 3.64 1.36 -5.81
CA VAL A 51 3.60 2.50 -4.88
C VAL A 51 3.42 3.82 -5.64
N GLY A 52 4.18 4.07 -6.70
CA GLY A 52 4.01 5.29 -7.49
C GLY A 52 2.62 5.43 -8.13
N ARG A 53 2.01 4.33 -8.59
CA ARG A 53 0.62 4.36 -9.10
C ARG A 53 -0.39 4.67 -7.99
N VAL A 54 -0.19 4.10 -6.81
CA VAL A 54 -1.03 4.35 -5.63
C VAL A 54 -0.92 5.82 -5.22
N GLU A 55 0.28 6.37 -5.16
CA GLU A 55 0.54 7.77 -4.84
C GLU A 55 -0.16 8.71 -5.83
N LEU A 56 0.04 8.51 -7.15
CA LEU A 56 -0.63 9.31 -8.18
C LEU A 56 -2.16 9.22 -8.14
N PHE A 57 -2.68 8.03 -7.84
CA PHE A 57 -4.11 7.84 -7.67
C PHE A 57 -4.63 8.62 -6.46
N LEU A 58 -3.94 8.53 -5.32
CA LEU A 58 -4.30 9.27 -4.11
C LEU A 58 -4.19 10.77 -4.33
N GLU A 59 -3.11 11.29 -4.91
CA GLU A 59 -2.97 12.72 -5.24
C GLU A 59 -4.14 13.24 -6.08
N ARG A 60 -4.56 12.47 -7.10
CA ARG A 60 -5.71 12.82 -7.92
C ARG A 60 -7.01 12.83 -7.11
N VAL A 61 -7.23 11.81 -6.29
CA VAL A 61 -8.43 11.71 -5.44
C VAL A 61 -8.46 12.87 -4.46
N LEU A 62 -7.35 13.19 -3.81
CA LEU A 62 -7.20 14.31 -2.87
C LEU A 62 -7.51 15.64 -3.56
N SER A 63 -6.84 15.92 -4.68
CA SER A 63 -7.03 17.15 -5.46
C SER A 63 -8.47 17.35 -5.93
N ASN A 64 -9.10 16.29 -6.45
CA ASN A 64 -10.51 16.32 -6.87
C ASN A 64 -11.45 16.55 -5.69
N THR A 65 -11.19 15.88 -4.57
CA THR A 65 -11.99 15.98 -3.35
C THR A 65 -11.94 17.39 -2.79
N GLU A 66 -10.74 17.99 -2.69
CA GLU A 66 -10.54 19.36 -2.22
C GLU A 66 -11.24 20.37 -3.13
N SER A 67 -11.07 20.23 -4.45
CA SER A 67 -11.67 21.12 -5.43
C SER A 67 -13.21 21.11 -5.34
N LEU A 68 -13.82 19.93 -5.20
CA LEU A 68 -15.28 19.80 -5.06
C LEU A 68 -15.79 20.34 -3.73
N ILE A 69 -15.08 20.09 -2.63
CA ILE A 69 -15.47 20.62 -1.32
C ILE A 69 -15.42 22.14 -1.33
N TYR A 70 -14.34 22.73 -1.86
CA TYR A 70 -14.22 24.18 -1.98
C TYR A 70 -15.35 24.76 -2.84
N PHE A 71 -15.63 24.15 -3.98
CA PHE A 71 -16.74 24.54 -4.86
C PHE A 71 -18.10 24.50 -4.12
N TYR A 72 -18.41 23.40 -3.45
CA TYR A 72 -19.70 23.26 -2.76
C TYR A 72 -19.84 24.14 -1.52
N ARG A 73 -18.74 24.40 -0.79
CA ARG A 73 -18.72 25.38 0.29
C ARG A 73 -19.06 26.79 -0.22
N ASN A 74 -18.48 27.19 -1.34
CA ASN A 74 -18.78 28.49 -1.95
C ASN A 74 -20.22 28.61 -2.45
N LEU A 75 -20.88 27.49 -2.71
CA LEU A 75 -22.31 27.45 -3.02
C LEU A 75 -23.22 27.42 -1.77
N GLY A 76 -22.64 27.39 -0.57
CA GLY A 76 -23.39 27.44 0.70
C GLY A 76 -24.02 26.11 1.11
N PHE A 77 -23.56 24.98 0.58
CA PHE A 77 -24.05 23.66 0.99
C PHE A 77 -23.58 23.30 2.41
N SER A 78 -24.41 22.54 3.13
CA SER A 78 -24.05 21.98 4.43
C SER A 78 -22.95 20.92 4.31
N GLU A 79 -22.20 20.68 5.39
CA GLU A 79 -21.12 19.69 5.43
C GLU A 79 -21.59 18.29 5.05
N GLU A 80 -22.78 17.88 5.47
CA GLU A 80 -23.35 16.58 5.13
C GLU A 80 -23.66 16.47 3.62
N GLU A 81 -24.26 17.52 3.04
CA GLU A 81 -24.58 17.55 1.62
C GLU A 81 -23.32 17.59 0.75
N ILE A 82 -22.29 18.33 1.18
CA ILE A 82 -20.97 18.33 0.56
C ILE A 82 -20.41 16.91 0.52
N LEU A 83 -20.39 16.22 1.67
CA LEU A 83 -19.85 14.85 1.75
C LEU A 83 -20.64 13.87 0.86
N TRP A 84 -21.97 13.96 0.85
CA TRP A 84 -22.80 13.10 0.01
C TRP A 84 -22.54 13.32 -1.48
N ARG A 85 -22.41 14.58 -1.92
CA ARG A 85 -22.09 14.92 -3.32
C ARG A 85 -20.69 14.49 -3.70
N THR A 86 -19.69 14.75 -2.85
CA THR A 86 -18.29 14.40 -3.12
C THR A 86 -18.09 12.89 -3.18
N THR A 87 -18.65 12.11 -2.24
CA THR A 87 -18.61 10.63 -2.29
C THR A 87 -19.37 10.05 -3.49
N GLY A 88 -20.37 10.76 -4.02
CA GLY A 88 -21.07 10.37 -5.25
C GLY A 88 -20.32 10.67 -6.55
N GLN A 89 -19.38 11.62 -6.54
CA GLN A 89 -18.72 12.14 -7.74
C GLN A 89 -17.25 11.73 -7.87
N VAL A 90 -16.53 11.60 -6.76
CA VAL A 90 -15.13 11.22 -6.79
C VAL A 90 -15.03 9.70 -6.84
N LYS A 91 -14.66 9.18 -8.02
CA LYS A 91 -14.48 7.74 -8.20
C LYS A 91 -13.47 7.19 -7.18
N GLY A 92 -13.88 6.13 -6.50
CA GLY A 92 -13.08 5.48 -5.47
C GLY A 92 -13.34 6.01 -4.07
N VAL A 93 -13.92 7.21 -3.88
CA VAL A 93 -14.28 7.71 -2.54
C VAL A 93 -15.71 7.29 -2.21
N PHE A 94 -15.88 6.48 -1.18
CA PHE A 94 -17.19 5.93 -0.82
C PHE A 94 -17.67 6.33 0.58
N GLU A 95 -16.76 6.80 1.44
CA GLU A 95 -17.11 7.43 2.71
C GLU A 95 -16.31 8.71 2.94
N GLY A 96 -16.89 9.64 3.66
CA GLY A 96 -16.26 10.90 4.03
C GLY A 96 -16.79 11.42 5.36
N ALA A 97 -15.99 12.19 6.07
CA ALA A 97 -16.34 12.81 7.34
C ALA A 97 -15.65 14.15 7.54
N PHE A 98 -16.37 15.09 8.17
CA PHE A 98 -15.86 16.33 8.71
C PHE A 98 -15.71 16.22 10.23
N TYR A 99 -14.63 16.76 10.76
CA TYR A 99 -14.32 16.78 12.18
C TYR A 99 -13.98 18.20 12.63
N SER A 100 -14.30 18.50 13.88
CA SER A 100 -13.92 19.74 14.55
C SER A 100 -12.41 19.80 14.80
N PRO A 101 -11.85 20.98 15.14
CA PRO A 101 -10.44 21.09 15.52
C PRO A 101 -10.08 20.28 16.76
N ARG A 102 -11.08 19.89 17.56
CA ARG A 102 -10.92 19.05 18.76
C ARG A 102 -11.04 17.55 18.44
N GLY A 103 -11.23 17.21 17.16
CA GLY A 103 -11.38 15.86 16.65
C GLY A 103 -12.75 15.23 16.88
N THR A 104 -13.78 16.04 17.14
CA THR A 104 -15.17 15.58 17.25
C THR A 104 -15.78 15.44 15.85
N LEU A 105 -16.46 14.34 15.57
CA LEU A 105 -17.20 14.18 14.31
C LEU A 105 -18.30 15.23 14.20
N LEU A 106 -18.35 15.97 13.09
CA LEU A 106 -19.35 17.00 12.82
C LEU A 106 -20.38 16.53 11.80
N ALA A 107 -19.91 15.93 10.70
CA ALA A 107 -20.76 15.39 9.65
C ALA A 107 -20.10 14.17 9.04
N TYR A 108 -20.89 13.27 8.49
CA TYR A 108 -20.40 12.09 7.82
C TYR A 108 -21.33 11.65 6.69
N ALA A 109 -20.77 10.97 5.70
CA ALA A 109 -21.52 10.29 4.66
C ALA A 109 -20.83 8.98 4.31
N SER A 110 -21.62 7.91 4.12
CA SER A 110 -21.14 6.65 3.55
C SER A 110 -22.13 6.17 2.51
N ARG A 111 -21.61 5.75 1.36
CA ARG A 111 -22.37 5.15 0.27
C ARG A 111 -22.53 3.63 0.44
N GLU A 112 -21.65 3.04 1.25
CA GLU A 112 -21.64 1.59 1.53
C GLU A 112 -22.48 1.23 2.76
N ARG A 113 -22.61 2.17 3.72
CA ARG A 113 -23.28 1.91 5.01
C ARG A 113 -24.28 2.98 5.38
N SER A 114 -25.39 2.54 5.98
CA SER A 114 -26.37 3.44 6.61
C SER A 114 -25.88 4.04 7.93
N ARG A 115 -24.94 3.37 8.62
CA ARG A 115 -24.26 3.85 9.84
C ARG A 115 -22.76 3.57 9.78
N PRO A 116 -21.96 4.49 9.22
CA PRO A 116 -20.52 4.34 9.16
C PRO A 116 -19.87 4.57 10.53
N ASP A 117 -18.77 3.84 10.77
CA ASP A 117 -18.01 3.89 12.03
C ASP A 117 -16.80 4.82 11.88
N PHE A 118 -17.04 6.12 12.12
CA PHE A 118 -16.01 7.14 12.07
C PHE A 118 -15.42 7.38 13.46
N GLU A 119 -14.16 7.01 13.66
CA GLU A 119 -13.46 7.26 14.92
C GLU A 119 -13.22 8.76 15.17
N SER A 120 -13.31 9.19 16.43
CA SER A 120 -12.87 10.52 16.83
C SER A 120 -11.37 10.71 16.59
N PHE A 121 -10.99 11.85 16.03
CA PHE A 121 -9.61 12.20 15.65
C PHE A 121 -8.61 12.28 16.80
N ARG A 122 -9.07 12.27 18.07
CA ARG A 122 -8.20 12.22 19.26
C ARG A 122 -7.19 11.06 19.29
N LYS A 123 -7.37 10.03 18.46
CA LYS A 123 -6.51 8.84 18.41
C LYS A 123 -5.51 8.82 17.25
N LEU A 124 -5.52 9.80 16.36
CA LEU A 124 -4.65 9.83 15.19
C LEU A 124 -3.48 10.76 15.45
N ASN A 125 -2.26 10.23 15.47
CA ASN A 125 -1.06 11.07 15.48
C ASN A 125 -1.09 11.94 14.22
N GLY A 126 -1.08 13.26 14.36
CA GLY A 126 -1.30 14.22 13.27
C GLY A 126 -0.31 14.14 12.08
N GLY A 127 0.70 13.26 12.15
CA GLY A 127 1.59 12.94 11.03
C GLY A 127 1.17 11.73 10.18
N GLU A 128 0.21 10.92 10.64
CA GLU A 128 -0.21 9.70 9.94
C GLU A 128 -1.37 9.98 8.97
N ARG A 129 -1.03 10.18 7.70
CA ARG A 129 -2.02 10.29 6.61
C ARG A 129 -2.70 8.95 6.30
N PHE A 130 -2.10 7.83 6.70
CA PHE A 130 -2.56 6.47 6.46
C PHE A 130 -2.95 5.77 7.75
N LEU A 131 -4.21 5.30 7.81
CA LEU A 131 -4.76 4.61 8.99
C LEU A 131 -4.78 3.08 8.84
N GLY A 132 -4.28 2.59 7.70
CA GLY A 132 -4.17 1.19 7.36
C GLY A 132 -5.19 0.73 6.30
N ILE A 133 -5.03 -0.54 5.89
CA ILE A 133 -5.96 -1.23 5.00
C ILE A 133 -7.13 -1.77 5.84
N ARG A 134 -8.34 -1.56 5.37
CA ARG A 134 -9.58 -2.11 5.93
C ARG A 134 -10.37 -2.80 4.82
N TYR A 135 -11.43 -3.50 5.20
CA TYR A 135 -12.26 -4.25 4.28
C TYR A 135 -13.71 -3.79 4.38
N THR A 136 -14.38 -3.65 3.23
CA THR A 136 -15.82 -3.39 3.18
C THR A 136 -16.59 -4.61 3.71
N GLU A 137 -17.92 -4.49 3.86
CA GLU A 137 -18.79 -5.63 4.18
C GLU A 137 -18.69 -6.76 3.14
N TYR A 138 -18.33 -6.39 1.90
CA TYR A 138 -18.10 -7.29 0.77
C TYR A 138 -16.67 -7.84 0.69
N LYS A 139 -15.82 -7.57 1.70
CA LYS A 139 -14.40 -7.97 1.77
C LYS A 139 -13.50 -7.32 0.71
N GLU A 140 -13.88 -6.16 0.20
CA GLU A 140 -13.04 -5.39 -0.72
C GLU A 140 -12.04 -4.53 0.07
N PRO A 141 -10.74 -4.58 -0.25
CA PRO A 141 -9.75 -3.80 0.46
C PRO A 141 -9.87 -2.31 0.09
N PHE A 142 -9.82 -1.45 1.09
CA PHE A 142 -9.78 0.00 0.90
C PHE A 142 -8.74 0.64 1.82
N LEU A 143 -8.21 1.79 1.40
CA LEU A 143 -7.37 2.63 2.27
C LEU A 143 -8.22 3.71 2.92
N ARG A 144 -8.04 3.82 4.22
CA ARG A 144 -8.54 4.95 4.99
C ARG A 144 -7.45 6.00 5.04
N PHE A 145 -7.73 7.18 4.51
CA PHE A 145 -6.83 8.32 4.64
C PHE A 145 -7.53 9.47 5.36
N VAL A 146 -6.74 10.15 6.17
CA VAL A 146 -7.14 11.36 6.85
C VAL A 146 -6.34 12.50 6.25
N ILE A 147 -7.06 13.50 5.75
CA ILE A 147 -6.45 14.73 5.26
C ILE A 147 -6.56 15.74 6.40
N PRO A 148 -5.49 16.00 7.16
CA PRO A 148 -5.48 17.15 8.03
C PRO A 148 -5.61 18.39 7.15
N TYR A 149 -6.72 19.12 7.30
CA TYR A 149 -6.93 20.41 6.66
C TYR A 149 -6.69 21.48 7.73
N GLU A 150 -5.80 22.43 7.45
CA GLU A 150 -5.38 23.48 8.40
C GLU A 150 -6.17 24.79 8.23
N GLU A 151 -6.93 24.97 7.15
CA GLU A 151 -7.75 26.16 6.96
C GLU A 151 -9.09 26.02 7.71
N GLU A 152 -9.39 26.99 8.58
CA GLU A 152 -10.58 27.09 9.45
C GLU A 152 -10.65 26.08 10.62
N GLY A 153 -9.62 25.25 10.81
CA GLY A 153 -9.53 24.31 11.93
C GLY A 153 -10.41 23.04 11.81
N LEU A 154 -11.02 22.78 10.66
CA LEU A 154 -11.83 21.57 10.44
C LEU A 154 -10.99 20.46 9.80
N HIS A 155 -10.95 19.26 10.40
CA HIS A 155 -10.27 18.09 9.79
C HIS A 155 -11.22 17.29 8.90
N ARG A 156 -10.69 16.60 7.88
CA ARG A 156 -11.48 15.81 6.93
C ARG A 156 -10.92 14.40 6.80
N GLY A 157 -11.78 13.39 6.85
CA GLY A 157 -11.41 11.99 6.61
C GLY A 157 -12.14 11.46 5.39
N PHE A 158 -11.44 10.79 4.48
CA PHE A 158 -12.06 10.15 3.32
C PHE A 158 -11.57 8.71 3.16
N PHE A 159 -12.45 7.87 2.64
CA PHE A 159 -12.26 6.45 2.52
C PHE A 159 -12.24 6.11 1.04
N CYS A 160 -11.15 5.49 0.59
CA CYS A 160 -10.92 5.25 -0.83
C CYS A 160 -10.66 3.80 -1.17
N LEU A 161 -11.52 3.26 -2.03
CA LEU A 161 -11.38 1.97 -2.68
C LEU A 161 -10.31 2.05 -3.76
N PHE A 162 -9.39 1.08 -3.74
CA PHE A 162 -8.46 0.88 -4.84
C PHE A 162 -9.20 0.24 -6.02
N PRO A 163 -9.00 0.74 -7.25
CA PRO A 163 -9.42 0.02 -8.44
C PRO A 163 -8.58 -1.25 -8.67
#